data_AF-A0A3M6GM04-F1
#
_entry.id   AF-A0A3M6GM04-F1
#
_cell.length_a   1.000
_cell.length_b   1.000
_cell.length_c   1.000
_cell.angle_alpha   90.00
_cell.angle_beta   90.00
_cell.angle_gamma   90.00
#
_symmetry.space_group_name_H-M   'P 1'
#
loop_
_entity.id
_entity.type
_entity.pdbx_description
1 polymer ?
#
loop_
_entity_poly.entity_id
_entity_poly.type
_entity_poly.pdbx_seq_one_letter_code
_entity_poly.pdbx_strand_id
1 'polypeptide(L)'
;AVSKATELGVMLHEGKFFGWINQLLILLVCLMVLLSSVSGLVIWWKRRPRSGLGVPPLRHDLPRWKTATVVMIALGVIFPLVGISMLIVWVLDRIVLSRFAKTAATA
;
A
#
# COMPACT_ATOMS: atom_id res chain seq x y z
N ALA A 1 -27.41 16.74 1.28
CA ALA A 1 -26.02 17.16 1.59
C ALA A 1 -25.01 16.09 1.18
N VAL A 2 -25.14 14.86 1.69
CA VAL A 2 -24.27 13.72 1.33
C VAL A 2 -24.21 13.45 -0.17
N SER A 3 -25.36 13.43 -0.86
CA SER A 3 -25.44 13.19 -2.32
C SER A 3 -24.67 14.22 -3.16
N LYS A 4 -24.81 15.51 -2.83
CA LYS A 4 -24.04 16.58 -3.48
C LYS A 4 -22.55 16.48 -3.22
N ALA A 5 -22.15 16.12 -1.99
CA ALA A 5 -20.74 15.95 -1.65
C ALA A 5 -20.12 14.77 -2.43
N THR A 6 -20.85 13.66 -2.56
CA THR A 6 -20.40 12.52 -3.38
C THR A 6 -20.33 12.86 -4.86
N GLU A 7 -21.32 13.58 -5.40
CA GLU A 7 -21.33 14.01 -6.80
C GLU A 7 -20.17 14.96 -7.12
N LEU A 8 -19.92 15.94 -6.24
CA LEU A 8 -18.75 16.81 -6.34
C LEU A 8 -17.45 16.02 -6.27
N GLY A 9 -17.34 15.06 -5.36
CA GLY A 9 -16.17 14.18 -5.26
C GLY A 9 -15.92 13.35 -6.51
N VAL A 10 -16.98 12.77 -7.10
CA VAL A 10 -16.90 12.00 -8.34
C VAL A 10 -16.49 12.89 -9.51
N MET A 11 -17.09 14.07 -9.66
CA MET A 11 -16.74 15.03 -10.71
C MET A 11 -15.28 15.50 -10.60
N LEU A 12 -14.78 15.68 -9.38
CA LEU A 12 -13.39 16.06 -9.12
C LEU A 12 -12.45 14.90 -9.45
N HIS A 13 -12.81 13.66 -9.09
CA HIS A 13 -12.04 12.45 -9.38
C HIS A 13 -12.03 12.05 -10.86
N GLU A 14 -13.12 12.29 -11.60
CA GLU A 14 -13.17 12.09 -13.06
C GLU A 14 -12.39 13.15 -13.84
N GLY A 15 -11.92 14.22 -13.21
CA GLY A 15 -11.25 15.31 -13.93
C GLY A 15 -12.19 16.23 -14.69
N LYS A 16 -13.51 16.11 -14.49
CA LYS A 16 -14.52 16.93 -15.18
C LYS A 16 -14.76 18.27 -14.52
N PHE A 17 -14.44 18.38 -13.24
CA PHE A 17 -14.47 19.66 -12.53
C PHE A 17 -13.32 20.56 -13.03
N PHE A 18 -13.55 21.85 -13.31
CA PHE A 18 -12.52 22.82 -13.80
C PHE A 18 -11.81 22.51 -15.13
N GLY A 19 -12.25 21.53 -15.92
CA GLY A 19 -11.71 21.26 -17.26
C GLY A 19 -10.25 20.77 -17.24
N TRP A 20 -9.41 21.34 -18.12
CA TRP A 20 -8.05 20.85 -18.39
C TRP A 20 -7.09 20.92 -17.17
N ILE A 21 -7.29 21.88 -16.26
CA ILE A 21 -6.42 22.04 -15.08
C ILE A 21 -6.56 20.84 -14.15
N ASN A 22 -7.80 20.40 -13.88
CA ASN A 22 -8.04 19.25 -13.02
C ASN A 22 -7.57 17.95 -13.69
N GLN A 23 -7.69 17.83 -15.01
CA GLN A 23 -7.13 16.69 -15.75
C GLN A 23 -5.61 16.60 -15.60
N LEU A 24 -4.91 17.73 -15.66
CA LEU A 24 -3.44 17.77 -15.48
C LEU A 24 -3.05 17.40 -14.05
N LEU A 25 -3.81 17.87 -13.04
CA LEU A 25 -3.60 17.49 -11.64
C LEU A 25 -3.82 15.99 -11.41
N ILE A 26 -4.90 15.43 -11.93
CA ILE A 26 -5.20 13.99 -11.80
C ILE A 26 -4.17 13.15 -12.55
N LEU A 27 -3.74 13.59 -13.74
CA LEU A 27 -2.65 12.96 -14.47
C LEU A 27 -1.37 12.91 -13.63
N LEU A 28 -1.02 14.02 -12.99
CA LEU A 28 0.15 14.11 -12.11
C LEU A 28 0.02 13.14 -10.94
N VAL A 29 -1.13 13.12 -10.25
CA VAL A 29 -1.38 12.19 -9.14
C VAL A 29 -1.30 10.73 -9.61
N CYS A 30 -1.90 10.40 -10.75
CA CYS A 30 -1.79 9.08 -11.36
C CYS A 30 -0.34 8.69 -11.64
N LEU A 31 0.47 9.60 -12.19
CA LEU A 31 1.90 9.37 -12.40
C LEU A 31 2.64 9.16 -11.08
N MET A 32 2.35 9.94 -10.04
CA MET A 32 2.97 9.75 -8.72
C MET A 32 2.64 8.37 -8.13
N VAL A 33 1.38 7.93 -8.22
CA VAL A 33 0.95 6.60 -7.74
C VAL A 33 1.60 5.48 -8.55
N LEU A 34 1.69 5.64 -9.86
CA LEU A 34 2.37 4.69 -10.75
C LEU A 34 3.86 4.59 -10.40
N LEU A 35 4.55 5.72 -10.30
CA LEU A 35 5.97 5.77 -9.93
C LEU A 35 6.21 5.21 -8.52
N SER A 36 5.31 5.49 -7.57
CA SER A 36 5.36 4.92 -6.22
C SER A 36 5.27 3.39 -6.27
N SER A 37 4.32 2.85 -7.03
CA SER A 37 4.12 1.40 -7.21
C SER A 37 5.34 0.73 -7.85
N VAL A 38 5.86 1.33 -8.92
CA VAL A 38 7.08 0.85 -9.60
C VAL A 38 8.28 0.91 -8.66
N SER A 39 8.43 2.00 -7.88
CA SER A 39 9.53 2.14 -6.93
C SER A 39 9.49 1.07 -5.85
N GLY A 40 8.32 0.73 -5.32
CA GLY A 40 8.13 -0.36 -4.36
C GLY A 40 8.57 -1.71 -4.93
N LEU A 41 8.16 -2.00 -6.17
CA LEU A 41 8.56 -3.22 -6.88
C LEU A 41 10.07 -3.27 -7.15
N VAL A 42 10.68 -2.15 -7.55
CA VAL A 42 12.13 -2.05 -7.76
C VAL A 42 12.89 -2.23 -6.44
N ILE A 43 12.44 -1.63 -5.34
CA ILE A 43 13.04 -1.80 -4.00
C ILE A 43 12.97 -3.26 -3.58
N TRP A 44 11.81 -3.90 -3.77
CA TRP A 44 11.65 -5.32 -3.50
C TRP A 44 12.60 -6.16 -4.36
N TRP A 45 12.68 -5.91 -5.67
CA TRP A 45 13.55 -6.66 -6.58
C TRP A 45 15.03 -6.54 -6.19
N LYS A 46 15.47 -5.34 -5.78
CA LYS A 46 16.85 -5.11 -5.33
C LYS A 46 17.17 -5.77 -3.98
N ARG A 47 16.17 -5.99 -3.13
CA ARG A 47 16.36 -6.51 -1.75
C ARG A 47 15.92 -7.96 -1.58
N ARG A 48 15.32 -8.59 -2.59
CA ARG A 48 14.81 -9.97 -2.50
C ARG A 48 15.96 -10.96 -2.22
N PRO A 49 15.79 -11.92 -1.29
CA PRO A 49 16.78 -12.96 -1.04
C PRO A 49 16.86 -13.94 -2.22
N ARG A 50 18.05 -14.48 -2.49
CA ARG A 50 18.34 -15.34 -3.66
C ARG A 50 17.66 -16.72 -3.58
N SER A 51 17.21 -17.14 -2.39
CA SER A 51 16.63 -18.46 -2.11
C SER A 51 15.12 -18.44 -1.79
N GLY A 52 14.37 -17.38 -2.12
CA GLY A 52 12.90 -17.43 -2.01
C GLY A 52 12.16 -16.14 -2.30
N LEU A 53 10.84 -16.23 -2.43
CA LEU A 53 9.90 -15.08 -2.49
C LEU A 53 9.66 -14.48 -1.09
N GLY A 54 10.71 -14.39 -0.27
CA GLY A 54 10.63 -13.93 1.11
C GLY A 54 10.74 -12.41 1.24
N VAL A 55 10.09 -11.84 2.26
CA VAL A 55 10.28 -10.44 2.66
C VAL A 55 11.76 -10.21 2.98
N PRO A 56 12.42 -9.21 2.38
CA PRO A 56 13.80 -8.87 2.72
C PRO A 56 13.95 -8.65 4.23
N PRO A 57 15.02 -9.17 4.87
CA PRO A 57 15.20 -9.03 6.31
C PRO A 57 15.18 -7.55 6.70
N LEU A 58 14.26 -7.20 7.60
CA LEU A 58 14.13 -5.86 8.16
C LEU A 58 15.45 -5.53 8.88
N ARG A 59 16.05 -4.39 8.57
CA ARG A 59 17.18 -3.87 9.35
C ARG A 59 16.68 -3.72 10.80
N HIS A 60 17.36 -4.37 11.74
CA HIS A 60 16.87 -4.58 13.11
C HIS A 60 16.74 -3.29 13.93
N ASP A 61 17.21 -2.14 13.43
CA ASP A 61 17.33 -0.90 14.19
C ASP A 61 16.51 0.28 13.64
N LEU A 62 15.46 0.04 12.86
CA LEU A 62 14.54 1.13 12.50
C LEU A 62 13.49 1.30 13.61
N PRO A 63 13.39 2.48 14.25
CA PRO A 63 12.36 2.73 15.24
C PRO A 63 10.98 2.53 14.60
N ARG A 64 10.12 1.76 15.27
CA ARG A 64 8.74 1.55 14.81
C ARG A 64 8.09 2.91 14.59
N TRP A 65 7.71 3.18 13.35
CA TRP A 65 7.13 4.46 12.95
C TRP A 65 5.70 4.56 13.49
N LYS A 66 5.59 4.89 14.78
CA LYS A 66 4.34 4.91 15.55
C LYS A 66 3.24 5.70 14.84
N THR A 67 3.63 6.81 14.19
CA THR A 67 2.74 7.65 13.39
C THR A 67 2.09 6.86 12.24
N ALA A 68 2.86 6.09 11.49
CA ALA A 68 2.32 5.30 10.38
C ALA A 68 1.40 4.17 10.87
N THR A 69 1.70 3.56 12.02
CA THR A 69 0.80 2.56 12.61
C THR A 69 -0.55 3.15 13.01
N VAL A 70 -0.55 4.32 13.67
CA VAL A 70 -1.79 5.01 14.05
C VAL A 70 -2.60 5.40 12.81
N VAL A 71 -1.94 5.95 11.79
CA VAL A 71 -2.60 6.31 10.52
C VAL A 71 -3.18 5.07 9.83
N MET A 72 -2.46 3.95 9.77
CA MET A 72 -2.99 2.70 9.20
C MET A 72 -4.23 2.21 9.94
N ILE A 73 -4.23 2.21 11.27
CA ILE A 73 -5.39 1.76 12.06
C ILE A 73 -6.58 2.71 11.82
N ALA A 74 -6.36 4.02 11.86
CA ALA A 74 -7.39 5.00 11.60
C ALA A 74 -8.01 4.82 10.21
N LEU A 75 -7.18 4.67 9.17
CA LEU A 75 -7.65 4.39 7.81
C LEU A 75 -8.39 3.05 7.71
N GLY A 76 -7.92 2.00 8.38
CA GLY A 76 -8.57 0.70 8.38
C GLY A 76 -9.96 0.72 9.04
N VAL A 77 -10.16 1.59 10.03
CA VAL A 77 -11.48 1.81 10.66
C VAL A 77 -12.39 2.64 9.77
N ILE A 78 -11.87 3.69 9.12
CA ILE A 78 -12.64 4.54 8.20
C ILE A 78 -13.02 3.78 6.92
N PHE A 79 -12.13 2.93 6.41
CA PHE A 79 -12.31 2.13 5.20
C PHE A 79 -12.22 0.62 5.51
N PRO A 80 -13.33 0.00 5.95
CA PRO A 80 -13.30 -1.37 6.50
C PRO A 80 -12.83 -2.42 5.48
N LEU A 81 -13.13 -2.26 4.18
CA LEU A 81 -12.62 -3.16 3.15
C LEU A 81 -11.09 -3.15 3.04
N VAL A 82 -10.45 -1.98 3.22
CA VAL A 82 -8.98 -1.87 3.24
C VAL A 82 -8.43 -2.51 4.50
N GLY A 83 -9.05 -2.28 5.66
CA GLY A 83 -8.64 -2.92 6.92
C GLY A 83 -8.71 -4.44 6.85
N ILE A 84 -9.80 -4.99 6.32
CA ILE A 84 -10.00 -6.43 6.17
C ILE A 84 -8.98 -7.04 5.19
N SER A 85 -8.72 -6.40 4.04
CA SER A 85 -7.74 -6.93 3.08
C SER A 85 -6.33 -6.98 3.65
N MET A 86 -5.92 -5.97 4.43
CA MET A 86 -4.64 -5.96 5.14
C MET A 86 -4.55 -7.09 6.18
N LEU A 87 -5.62 -7.34 6.93
CA LEU A 87 -5.69 -8.47 7.87
C LEU A 87 -5.55 -9.82 7.15
N ILE A 88 -6.24 -9.99 6.01
CA ILE A 88 -6.14 -11.21 5.20
C ILE A 88 -4.70 -11.42 4.73
N VAL A 89 -4.07 -10.40 4.15
CA VAL A 89 -2.67 -10.47 3.69
C VAL A 89 -1.74 -10.78 4.86
N TRP A 90 -1.94 -10.18 6.03
CA TRP A 90 -1.14 -10.46 7.22
C TRP A 90 -1.29 -11.92 7.71
N VAL A 91 -2.50 -12.46 7.71
CA VAL A 91 -2.74 -13.87 8.05
C VAL A 91 -2.09 -14.80 7.02
N LEU A 92 -2.22 -14.51 5.72
CA LEU A 92 -1.59 -15.28 4.66
C LEU A 92 -0.06 -15.25 4.76
N ASP A 93 0.54 -14.08 5.00
CA ASP A 93 1.98 -13.93 5.21
C ASP A 93 2.45 -14.78 6.41
N ARG A 94 1.73 -14.73 7.52
CA ARG A 94 2.04 -15.53 8.71
C ARG A 94 1.93 -17.03 8.46
N ILE A 95 1.00 -17.49 7.63
CA ILE A 95 0.82 -18.93 7.36
C ILE A 95 1.82 -19.44 6.30
N VAL A 96 2.07 -18.64 5.27
CA VAL A 96 2.85 -19.05 4.08
C VAL A 96 4.33 -18.72 4.26
N LEU A 97 4.70 -17.46 4.56
CA LEU A 97 6.11 -17.05 4.65
C LEU A 97 6.81 -17.53 5.92
N SER A 98 6.11 -17.69 7.05
CA SER A 98 6.73 -18.27 8.26
C SER A 98 7.12 -19.73 8.10
N ARG A 99 6.46 -20.46 7.18
CA ARG A 99 6.83 -21.83 6.82
C ARG A 99 8.09 -21.85 5.96
N PHE A 100 8.19 -20.97 4.95
CA PHE A 100 9.39 -20.89 4.11
C PHE A 100 10.63 -20.38 4.84
N ALA A 101 10.47 -19.43 5.77
CA ALA A 101 11.57 -18.93 6.60
C ALA A 101 12.14 -20.00 7.55
N LYS A 102 11.30 -20.93 8.02
CA LYS A 102 11.75 -22.06 8.86
C LYS A 102 12.50 -23.12 8.05
N THR A 103 12.05 -23.45 6.84
CA THR A 103 12.70 -24.46 5.99
C THR A 103 14.11 -24.03 5.53
N ALA A 104 14.33 -22.74 5.28
CA ALA A 104 15.63 -22.21 4.89
C ALA A 104 16.67 -22.14 6.04
N ALA A 105 16.23 -22.21 7.30
CA ALA A 105 17.12 -22.25 8.47
C ALA A 105 17.54 -23.69 8.85
N THR A 106 16.92 -24.70 8.24
CA THR A 106 17.17 -26.13 8.49
C THR A 106 17.94 -26.83 7.37
N ALA A 107 18.33 -26.13 6.31
CA ALA A 107 19.16 -26.61 5.20
C ALA A 107 20.50 -25.88 5.22
#